data_AF-A0A7S2TME0-F1
#
_entry.id   AF-A0A7S2TME0-F1
#
_cell.length_a   1.000
_cell.length_b   1.000
_cell.length_c   1.000
_cell.angle_alpha   90.00
_cell.angle_beta   90.00
_cell.angle_gamma   90.00
#
_symmetry.space_group_name_H-M   'P 1'
#
loop_
_entity.id
_entity.type
_entity.pdbx_description
1 polymer ?
#
loop_
_entity_poly.entity_id
_entity_poly.type
_entity_poly.pdbx_seq_one_letter_code
_entity_poly.pdbx_strand_id
1 'polypeptide(L)'
;RMQRGHIFVGAMEISQQISAGVALLGDEATFDDGAFDALVKATFRNACGEDAKGKKQAMQPLSEIKELSDVDAVAVKSAHAALTTFVYEAAKTDVPASQILSALEDARLPEARVKTIMALFERCKSILRKVLSRNRMPFPQLLGADWRLDKTMRSRTVDQVSEPVYILSLRLKDPVKGERVVQISCNHSELSDLYARVKSATARVERLVRPRKSK
;
A
#
# COMPACT_ATOMS: atom_id res chain seq x y z
N ARG A 1 -21.31 -9.26 -9.69
CA ARG A 1 -20.76 -9.70 -8.38
C ARG A 1 -19.28 -9.30 -8.35
N MET A 2 -18.97 -8.09 -7.85
CA MET A 2 -17.63 -7.51 -7.89
C MET A 2 -16.67 -8.30 -6.98
N GLN A 3 -15.59 -8.84 -7.55
CA GLN A 3 -14.50 -9.42 -6.78
C GLN A 3 -13.82 -8.29 -6.00
N ARG A 4 -13.89 -8.37 -4.67
CA ARG A 4 -13.11 -7.53 -3.76
C ARG A 4 -11.64 -7.76 -4.09
N GLY A 5 -10.94 -6.70 -4.50
CA GLY A 5 -9.50 -6.76 -4.70
C GLY A 5 -8.83 -7.32 -3.46
N HIS A 6 -8.18 -8.47 -3.61
CA HIS A 6 -7.38 -9.08 -2.57
C HIS A 6 -6.39 -8.03 -2.07
N ILE A 7 -6.56 -7.58 -0.82
CA ILE A 7 -5.50 -6.90 -0.10
C ILE A 7 -4.35 -7.91 -0.03
N PHE A 8 -3.14 -7.46 -0.39
CA PHE A 8 -1.91 -8.21 -0.17
C PHE A 8 -1.88 -8.69 1.28
N VAL A 9 -2.08 -9.98 1.50
CA VAL A 9 -1.81 -10.63 2.79
C VAL A 9 -0.30 -10.86 2.81
N GLY A 10 0.44 -9.84 3.24
CA GLY A 10 1.88 -9.88 3.45
C GLY A 10 2.21 -9.98 4.93
N ALA A 11 3.42 -10.45 5.26
CA ALA A 11 3.97 -10.26 6.60
C ALA A 11 4.18 -8.77 6.86
N MET A 12 4.03 -8.34 8.12
CA MET A 12 4.34 -6.98 8.52
C MET A 12 5.86 -6.77 8.48
N GLU A 13 6.35 -6.02 7.51
CA GLU A 13 7.78 -5.73 7.34
C GLU A 13 8.10 -4.37 7.98
N ILE A 14 8.73 -4.41 9.16
CA ILE A 14 9.07 -3.22 9.93
C ILE A 14 10.59 -3.04 9.85
N SER A 15 11.05 -1.87 9.39
CA SER A 15 12.48 -1.58 9.39
C SER A 15 13.00 -1.36 10.82
N GLN A 16 14.30 -1.55 11.02
CA GLN A 16 14.94 -1.29 12.31
C GLN A 16 14.73 0.15 12.79
N GLN A 17 14.69 1.13 11.87
CA GLN A 17 14.43 2.52 12.23
C GLN A 17 13.01 2.73 12.77
N ILE A 18 12.00 2.06 12.18
CA ILE A 18 10.63 2.14 12.67
C ILE A 18 10.52 1.43 14.02
N SER A 19 11.11 0.25 14.17
CA SER A 19 11.13 -0.48 15.45
C SER A 19 11.81 0.34 16.55
N ALA A 20 12.97 0.95 16.28
CA ALA A 20 13.67 1.82 17.23
C ALA A 20 12.85 3.08 17.59
N GLY A 21 12.20 3.72 16.63
CA GLY A 21 11.35 4.88 16.90
C GLY A 21 10.08 4.53 17.69
N VAL A 22 9.49 3.36 17.45
CA VAL A 22 8.38 2.84 18.28
C VAL A 22 8.87 2.49 19.68
N ALA A 23 10.08 1.92 19.82
CA ALA A 23 10.67 1.57 21.11
C ALA A 23 10.88 2.77 22.03
N LEU A 24 11.05 3.99 21.50
CA LEU A 24 11.08 5.21 22.30
C LEU A 24 9.81 5.39 23.14
N LEU A 25 8.66 4.96 22.63
CA LEU A 25 7.40 4.98 23.38
C LEU A 25 7.38 3.99 24.55
N GLY A 26 8.33 3.06 24.62
CA GLY A 26 8.50 2.17 25.77
C GLY A 26 9.41 2.74 26.86
N ASP A 27 10.16 3.79 26.56
CA ASP A 27 11.09 4.41 27.52
C ASP A 27 10.38 5.46 28.38
N GLU A 28 10.11 5.10 29.64
CA GLU A 28 9.48 5.98 30.63
C GLU A 28 10.33 7.21 31.00
N ALA A 29 11.65 7.15 30.78
CA ALA A 29 12.53 8.30 31.01
C ALA A 29 12.39 9.36 29.91
N THR A 30 12.07 8.95 28.68
CA THR A 30 11.84 9.86 27.54
C THR A 30 10.38 10.29 27.46
N PHE A 31 9.44 9.36 27.65
CA PHE A 31 8.01 9.63 27.62
C PHE A 31 7.37 9.14 28.91
N ASP A 32 6.99 10.07 29.79
CA ASP A 32 6.09 9.74 30.88
C ASP A 32 4.71 9.30 30.35
N ASP A 33 3.83 8.82 31.24
CA ASP A 33 2.53 8.29 30.81
C ASP A 33 1.62 9.36 30.18
N GLY A 34 1.76 10.63 30.58
CA GLY A 34 1.00 11.75 30.01
C GLY A 34 1.47 12.09 28.60
N ALA A 35 2.78 12.22 28.42
CA ALA A 35 3.45 12.44 27.14
C ALA A 35 3.18 11.29 26.17
N PHE A 36 3.28 10.03 26.64
CA PHE A 36 2.96 8.85 25.87
C PHE A 36 1.51 8.88 25.37
N ASP A 37 0.54 9.04 26.28
CA ASP A 37 -0.89 9.03 25.93
C ASP A 37 -1.23 10.17 24.97
N ALA A 38 -0.69 11.37 25.20
CA ALA A 38 -0.89 12.52 24.34
C ALA A 38 -0.30 12.30 22.94
N LEU A 39 0.92 11.77 22.83
CA LEU A 39 1.56 11.49 21.54
C LEU A 39 0.84 10.41 20.75
N VAL A 40 0.45 9.31 21.40
CA VAL A 40 -0.27 8.21 20.75
C VAL A 40 -1.64 8.69 20.24
N LYS A 41 -2.40 9.43 21.07
CA LYS A 41 -3.69 10.02 20.67
C LYS A 41 -3.54 10.98 19.49
N ALA A 42 -2.55 11.87 19.53
CA ALA A 42 -2.25 12.80 18.45
C ALA A 42 -1.85 12.05 17.16
N THR A 43 -1.09 10.97 17.29
CA THR A 43 -0.68 10.11 16.17
C THR A 43 -1.88 9.48 15.48
N PHE A 44 -2.78 8.83 16.23
CA PHE A 44 -3.98 8.24 15.65
C PHE A 44 -4.93 9.29 15.06
N ARG A 45 -5.08 10.44 15.72
CA ARG A 45 -5.86 11.58 15.20
C ARG A 45 -5.31 12.05 13.85
N ASN A 46 -4.02 12.31 13.77
CA ASN A 46 -3.36 12.81 12.58
C ASN A 46 -3.39 11.78 11.44
N ALA A 47 -3.18 10.49 11.76
CA ALA A 47 -3.24 9.40 10.78
C ALA A 47 -4.66 9.13 10.25
N CYS A 48 -5.68 9.30 11.07
CA CYS A 48 -7.07 9.08 10.64
C CYS A 48 -7.62 10.27 9.85
N GLY A 49 -7.34 11.50 10.27
CA GLY A 49 -7.88 12.73 9.65
C GLY A 49 -9.41 12.88 9.73
N GLU A 50 -10.11 11.88 10.25
CA GLU A 50 -11.54 11.87 10.53
C GLU A 50 -11.80 11.12 11.85
N ASP A 51 -12.85 11.52 12.58
CA ASP A 51 -13.25 10.86 13.82
C ASP A 51 -14.08 9.60 13.56
N ALA A 52 -14.45 8.88 14.63
CA ALA A 52 -15.29 7.68 14.53
C ALA A 52 -16.69 7.94 13.93
N LYS A 53 -17.13 9.20 13.87
CA LYS A 53 -18.39 9.65 13.27
C LYS A 53 -18.20 10.17 11.84
N GLY A 54 -16.99 10.09 11.29
CA GLY A 54 -16.63 10.56 9.95
C GLY A 54 -16.46 12.07 9.82
N LYS A 55 -16.41 12.81 10.93
CA LYS A 55 -16.16 14.26 10.92
C LYS A 55 -14.67 14.50 10.69
N LYS A 56 -14.33 15.32 9.69
CA LYS A 56 -12.94 15.73 9.43
C LYS A 56 -12.34 16.36 10.68
N GLN A 57 -11.14 15.92 11.04
CA GLN A 57 -10.35 16.51 12.12
C GLN A 57 -9.13 17.18 11.51
N ALA A 58 -8.87 18.42 11.92
CA ALA A 58 -7.60 19.07 11.62
C ALA A 58 -6.47 18.31 12.31
N MET A 59 -5.33 18.25 11.63
CA MET A 59 -4.07 17.79 12.20
C MET A 59 -3.79 18.59 13.47
N GLN A 60 -3.43 17.90 14.55
CA GLN A 60 -3.00 18.51 15.79
C GLN A 60 -1.48 18.70 15.71
N PRO A 61 -0.97 19.95 15.71
CA PRO A 61 0.45 20.21 15.76
C PRO A 61 1.04 19.66 17.05
N LEU A 62 2.10 18.84 16.95
CA LEU A 62 2.72 18.21 18.12
C LEU A 62 3.32 19.24 19.09
N SER A 63 3.74 20.40 18.58
CA SER A 63 4.28 21.52 19.36
C SER A 63 3.24 22.24 20.24
N GLU A 64 1.95 22.04 20.00
CA GLU A 64 0.87 22.65 20.78
C GLU A 64 0.39 21.75 21.93
N ILE A 65 0.92 20.53 22.02
CA ILE A 65 0.55 19.55 23.05
C ILE A 65 1.39 19.82 24.29
N LYS A 66 0.74 20.25 25.38
CA LYS A 66 1.42 20.67 26.62
C LYS A 66 2.19 19.53 27.26
N GLU A 67 1.64 18.32 27.20
CA GLU A 67 2.23 17.10 27.75
C GLU A 67 3.54 16.71 27.02
N LEU A 68 3.84 17.31 25.87
CA LEU A 68 5.07 17.07 25.11
C LEU A 68 6.09 18.21 25.23
N SER A 69 5.83 19.26 26.02
CA SER A 69 6.69 20.44 26.08
C SER A 69 8.10 20.14 26.58
N ASP A 70 8.21 19.18 27.49
CA ASP A 70 9.45 18.85 28.21
C ASP A 70 10.19 17.67 27.57
N VAL A 71 9.60 17.05 26.55
CA VAL A 71 10.21 15.94 25.80
C VAL A 71 11.04 16.48 24.65
N ASP A 72 12.20 15.86 24.41
CA ASP A 72 13.04 16.22 23.27
C ASP A 72 12.26 16.16 21.94
N ALA A 73 12.31 17.26 21.18
CA ALA A 73 11.52 17.41 19.95
C ALA A 73 11.91 16.41 18.85
N VAL A 74 13.16 15.92 18.85
CA VAL A 74 13.61 14.89 17.90
C VAL A 74 12.99 13.55 18.29
N ALA A 75 13.00 13.20 19.57
CA ALA A 75 12.32 12.00 20.09
C ALA A 75 10.82 12.02 19.77
N VAL A 76 10.12 13.13 20.02
CA VAL A 76 8.69 13.29 19.69
C VAL A 76 8.42 13.05 18.20
N LYS A 77 9.17 13.71 17.31
CA LYS A 77 8.98 13.57 15.86
C LYS A 77 9.32 12.16 15.37
N SER A 78 10.38 11.57 15.90
CA SER A 78 10.82 10.22 15.56
C SER A 78 9.78 9.18 15.96
N ALA A 79 9.32 9.21 17.21
CA ALA A 79 8.30 8.33 17.73
C ALA A 79 6.96 8.50 16.99
N HIS A 80 6.54 9.75 16.73
CA HIS A 80 5.33 10.02 15.94
C HIS A 80 5.41 9.44 14.53
N ALA A 81 6.51 9.68 13.81
CA ALA A 81 6.69 9.21 12.44
C ALA A 81 6.77 7.68 12.38
N ALA A 82 7.50 7.07 13.33
CA ALA A 82 7.62 5.62 13.44
C ALA A 82 6.27 4.97 13.75
N LEU A 83 5.53 5.47 14.74
CA LEU A 83 4.21 4.94 15.09
C LEU A 83 3.21 5.14 13.95
N THR A 84 3.20 6.31 13.29
CA THR A 84 2.33 6.57 12.12
C THR A 84 2.61 5.55 11.01
N THR A 85 3.89 5.30 10.72
CA THR A 85 4.30 4.33 9.70
C THR A 85 3.91 2.92 10.10
N PHE A 86 4.16 2.55 11.36
CA PHE A 86 3.80 1.25 11.92
C PHE A 86 2.30 0.97 11.78
N VAL A 87 1.43 1.91 12.17
CA VAL A 87 -0.04 1.70 12.11
C VAL A 87 -0.55 1.65 10.67
N TYR A 88 0.05 2.41 9.74
CA TYR A 88 -0.30 2.28 8.33
C TYR A 88 0.17 0.96 7.74
N GLU A 89 1.35 0.44 8.11
CA GLU A 89 1.82 -0.85 7.61
C GLU A 89 0.96 -2.00 8.16
N ALA A 90 0.62 -1.96 9.46
CA ALA A 90 -0.31 -2.90 10.08
C ALA A 90 -1.70 -2.86 9.41
N ALA A 91 -2.23 -1.66 9.17
CA ALA A 91 -3.52 -1.48 8.48
C ALA A 91 -3.46 -1.90 7.00
N LYS A 92 -2.32 -1.73 6.32
CA LYS A 92 -2.10 -2.08 4.92
C LYS A 92 -2.02 -3.59 4.71
N THR A 93 -1.26 -4.29 5.54
CA THR A 93 -1.03 -5.74 5.46
C THR A 93 -2.20 -6.56 6.00
N ASP A 94 -3.05 -5.97 6.84
CA ASP A 94 -4.20 -6.64 7.47
C ASP A 94 -3.82 -7.89 8.27
N VAL A 95 -2.63 -7.85 8.88
CA VAL A 95 -2.11 -8.93 9.72
C VAL A 95 -2.99 -9.17 10.95
N PRO A 96 -3.00 -10.40 11.51
CA PRO A 96 -3.71 -10.70 12.74
C PRO A 96 -3.15 -9.89 13.92
N ALA A 97 -4.01 -9.58 14.89
CA ALA A 97 -3.64 -8.81 16.08
C ALA A 97 -2.42 -9.40 16.83
N SER A 98 -2.23 -10.72 16.81
CA SER A 98 -1.08 -11.39 17.42
C SER A 98 0.27 -11.00 16.80
N GLN A 99 0.33 -10.74 15.49
CA GLN A 99 1.56 -10.27 14.84
C GLN A 99 1.86 -8.81 15.22
N ILE A 100 0.83 -7.98 15.35
CA ILE A 100 0.99 -6.58 15.79
C ILE A 100 1.47 -6.53 17.24
N LEU A 101 0.88 -7.37 18.11
CA LEU A 101 1.31 -7.53 19.50
C LEU A 101 2.77 -7.95 19.59
N SER A 102 3.15 -9.03 18.89
CA SER A 102 4.55 -9.49 18.85
C SER A 102 5.51 -8.39 18.41
N ALA A 103 5.15 -7.60 17.39
CA ALA A 103 6.00 -6.51 16.92
C ALA A 103 6.16 -5.36 17.93
N LEU A 104 5.12 -5.06 18.72
CA LEU A 104 5.19 -4.06 19.79
C LEU A 104 5.96 -4.57 21.01
N GLU A 105 5.84 -5.86 21.32
CA GLU A 105 6.62 -6.55 22.35
C GLU A 105 8.11 -6.62 21.99
N ASP A 106 8.43 -6.91 20.72
CA ASP A 106 9.81 -6.89 20.20
C ASP A 106 10.43 -5.49 20.27
N ALA A 107 9.60 -4.44 20.14
CA ALA A 107 10.00 -3.05 20.38
C ALA A 107 10.11 -2.70 21.89
N ARG A 108 9.95 -3.67 22.78
CA ARG A 108 10.09 -3.55 24.25
C ARG A 108 9.13 -2.56 24.91
N LEU A 109 7.92 -2.42 24.38
CA LEU A 109 6.91 -1.59 25.03
C LEU A 109 6.33 -2.30 26.26
N PRO A 110 6.10 -1.57 27.37
CA PRO A 110 5.34 -2.08 28.51
C PRO A 110 3.92 -2.52 28.09
N GLU A 111 3.40 -3.56 28.74
CA GLU A 111 2.09 -4.15 28.41
C GLU A 111 0.96 -3.12 28.43
N ALA A 112 0.98 -2.17 29.36
CA ALA A 112 0.00 -1.09 29.44
C ALA A 112 0.00 -0.18 28.20
N ARG A 113 1.19 0.14 27.67
CA ARG A 113 1.38 0.95 26.47
C ARG A 113 0.96 0.19 25.21
N VAL A 114 1.29 -1.10 25.12
CA VAL A 114 0.83 -2.00 24.05
C VAL A 114 -0.70 -2.06 24.00
N LYS A 115 -1.37 -2.27 25.14
CA LYS A 115 -2.84 -2.29 25.23
C LYS A 115 -3.47 -0.99 24.73
N THR A 116 -2.90 0.15 25.09
CA THR A 116 -3.37 1.48 24.67
C THR A 116 -3.27 1.65 23.14
N ILE A 117 -2.14 1.29 22.55
CA ILE A 117 -1.92 1.36 21.10
C ILE A 117 -2.89 0.41 20.38
N MET A 118 -3.04 -0.83 20.85
CA MET A 118 -3.92 -1.81 20.24
C MET A 118 -5.39 -1.41 20.29
N ALA A 119 -5.87 -0.86 21.41
CA ALA A 119 -7.23 -0.37 21.54
C ALA A 119 -7.52 0.77 20.54
N LEU A 120 -6.58 1.69 20.38
CA LEU A 120 -6.68 2.77 19.40
C LEU A 120 -6.59 2.26 17.96
N PHE A 121 -5.70 1.31 17.69
CA PHE A 121 -5.55 0.69 16.37
C PHE A 121 -6.84 0.01 15.92
N GLU A 122 -7.44 -0.84 16.75
CA GLU A 122 -8.68 -1.53 16.38
C GLU A 122 -9.83 -0.57 16.09
N ARG A 123 -9.95 0.50 16.90
CA ARG A 123 -10.94 1.56 16.67
C ARG A 123 -10.71 2.31 15.35
N CYS A 124 -9.45 2.52 14.98
CA CYS A 124 -9.04 3.32 13.83
C CYS A 124 -8.80 2.49 12.55
N LYS A 125 -8.72 1.15 12.63
CA LYS A 125 -8.31 0.26 11.53
C LYS A 125 -9.11 0.47 10.25
N SER A 126 -10.43 0.59 10.36
CA SER A 126 -11.32 0.81 9.21
C SER A 126 -11.08 2.17 8.54
N ILE A 127 -10.84 3.21 9.35
CA ILE A 127 -10.55 4.58 8.89
C ILE A 127 -9.18 4.63 8.22
N LEU A 128 -8.14 4.05 8.85
CA LEU A 128 -6.79 3.97 8.30
C LEU A 128 -6.80 3.28 6.93
N ARG A 129 -7.55 2.17 6.78
CA ARG A 129 -7.69 1.48 5.50
C ARG A 129 -8.43 2.31 4.45
N LYS A 130 -9.41 3.11 4.86
CA LYS A 130 -10.09 4.06 3.98
C LYS A 130 -9.14 5.17 3.53
N VAL A 131 -8.31 5.73 4.42
CA VAL A 131 -7.25 6.68 4.07
C VAL A 131 -6.26 6.05 3.08
N LEU A 132 -5.77 4.85 3.37
CA LEU A 132 -4.89 4.10 2.45
C LEU A 132 -5.55 3.84 1.09
N SER A 133 -6.87 3.59 1.06
CA SER A 133 -7.60 3.37 -0.19
C SER A 133 -7.67 4.63 -1.06
N ARG A 134 -7.81 5.81 -0.45
CA ARG A 134 -7.79 7.12 -1.13
C ARG A 134 -6.41 7.45 -1.69
N ASN A 135 -5.36 7.05 -0.97
CA ASN A 135 -3.97 7.29 -1.35
C ASN A 135 -3.36 6.15 -2.18
N ARG A 136 -4.15 5.19 -2.65
CA ARG A 136 -3.63 4.23 -3.63
C ARG A 136 -3.28 4.99 -4.90
N MET A 137 -2.20 4.57 -5.55
CA MET A 137 -1.92 4.89 -6.95
C MET A 137 -2.63 3.83 -7.78
N PRO A 138 -3.89 4.04 -8.22
CA PRO A 138 -4.56 3.05 -9.03
C PRO A 138 -3.84 2.96 -10.39
N PHE A 139 -3.49 1.75 -10.80
CA PHE A 139 -2.97 1.48 -12.13
C PHE A 139 -4.14 1.23 -13.10
N PRO A 140 -4.02 1.63 -14.38
CA PRO A 140 -5.02 1.27 -15.38
C PRO A 140 -5.24 -0.25 -15.43
N GLN A 141 -6.50 -0.68 -15.40
CA GLN A 141 -6.86 -2.10 -15.45
C GLN A 141 -7.12 -2.54 -16.88
N LEU A 142 -6.50 -3.64 -17.32
CA LEU A 142 -6.83 -4.25 -18.61
C LEU A 142 -8.19 -4.94 -18.52
N LEU A 143 -9.17 -4.43 -19.26
CA LEU A 143 -10.53 -4.97 -19.35
C LEU A 143 -10.66 -6.04 -20.43
N GLY A 144 -9.85 -5.96 -21.48
CA GLY A 144 -9.87 -6.90 -22.58
C GLY A 144 -8.94 -6.49 -23.71
N ALA A 145 -8.80 -7.38 -24.68
CA ALA A 145 -8.00 -7.17 -25.87
C ALA A 145 -8.77 -7.68 -27.09
N ASP A 146 -8.85 -6.85 -28.12
CA ASP A 146 -9.25 -7.27 -29.46
C ASP A 146 -8.01 -7.29 -30.35
N TRP A 147 -8.03 -8.06 -31.43
CA TRP A 147 -6.93 -8.09 -32.37
C TRP A 147 -7.44 -8.25 -33.80
N ARG A 148 -6.66 -7.76 -34.75
CA ARG A 148 -6.84 -8.01 -36.18
C ARG A 148 -5.50 -8.23 -36.85
N LEU A 149 -5.52 -8.91 -37.99
CA LEU A 149 -4.37 -9.16 -38.84
C LEU A 149 -4.61 -8.51 -40.19
N ASP A 150 -3.78 -7.52 -40.52
CA ASP A 150 -3.83 -6.82 -41.80
C ASP A 150 -2.75 -7.44 -42.71
N LYS A 151 -3.18 -7.98 -43.86
CA LYS A 151 -2.29 -8.55 -44.88
C LYS A 151 -2.64 -7.94 -46.23
N THR A 152 -1.71 -7.21 -46.83
CA THR A 152 -1.90 -6.69 -48.19
C THR A 152 -1.63 -7.81 -49.20
N MET A 153 -2.55 -8.02 -50.14
CA MET A 153 -2.32 -8.97 -51.23
C MET A 153 -1.42 -8.36 -52.29
N ARG A 154 -0.51 -9.17 -52.84
CA ARG A 154 0.43 -8.75 -53.89
C ARG A 154 -0.35 -8.32 -55.14
N SER A 155 -0.10 -7.11 -55.63
CA SER A 155 -0.61 -6.62 -56.92
C SER A 155 0.45 -6.83 -58.01
N ARG A 156 0.03 -7.09 -59.26
CA ARG A 156 0.94 -7.30 -60.40
C ARG A 156 1.79 -6.08 -60.76
N THR A 157 1.46 -4.91 -60.22
CA THR A 157 2.12 -3.62 -60.51
C THR A 157 3.11 -3.19 -59.43
N VAL A 158 3.10 -3.83 -58.26
CA VAL A 158 3.91 -3.45 -57.10
C VAL A 158 4.66 -4.68 -56.59
N ASP A 159 5.97 -4.72 -56.81
CA ASP A 159 6.84 -5.84 -56.42
C ASP A 159 7.20 -5.84 -54.92
N GLN A 160 6.36 -5.22 -54.08
CA GLN A 160 6.59 -5.10 -52.65
C GLN A 160 6.00 -6.32 -51.92
N VAL A 161 6.85 -7.05 -51.21
CA VAL A 161 6.43 -8.13 -50.31
C VAL A 161 5.73 -7.49 -49.11
N SER A 162 4.40 -7.58 -49.04
CA SER A 162 3.66 -7.11 -47.87
C SER A 162 3.82 -8.11 -46.73
N GLU A 163 4.46 -7.68 -45.65
CA GLU A 163 4.50 -8.43 -44.40
C GLU A 163 3.17 -8.31 -43.65
N PRO A 164 2.73 -9.37 -42.95
CA PRO A 164 1.56 -9.33 -42.09
C PRO A 164 1.76 -8.38 -40.90
N VAL A 165 0.79 -7.51 -40.63
CA VAL A 165 0.80 -6.60 -39.47
C VAL A 165 -0.34 -6.98 -38.52
N TYR A 166 0.00 -7.24 -37.27
CA TYR A 166 -0.98 -7.48 -36.20
C TYR A 166 -1.32 -6.17 -35.52
N ILE A 167 -2.61 -5.89 -35.36
CA ILE A 167 -3.08 -4.72 -34.62
C ILE A 167 -3.85 -5.22 -33.40
N LEU A 168 -3.32 -4.90 -32.23
CA LEU A 168 -3.89 -5.20 -30.92
C LEU A 168 -4.60 -3.95 -30.40
N SER A 169 -5.84 -4.10 -29.93
CA SER A 169 -6.62 -3.04 -29.28
C SER A 169 -6.87 -3.43 -27.83
N LEU A 170 -6.15 -2.80 -26.90
CA LEU A 170 -6.24 -3.07 -25.47
C LEU A 170 -7.22 -2.08 -24.83
N ARG A 171 -8.31 -2.60 -24.27
CA ARG A 171 -9.29 -1.81 -23.51
C ARG A 171 -8.81 -1.68 -22.08
N LEU A 172 -8.56 -0.45 -21.63
CA LEU A 172 -8.07 -0.14 -20.30
C LEU A 172 -9.11 0.69 -19.54
N LYS A 173 -9.29 0.42 -18.25
CA LYS A 173 -9.98 1.30 -17.31
C LYS A 173 -8.96 2.11 -16.56
N ASP A 174 -8.76 3.35 -16.97
CA ASP A 174 -7.97 4.31 -16.22
C ASP A 174 -8.79 4.82 -15.03
N PRO A 175 -8.24 4.80 -13.82
CA PRO A 175 -8.94 5.25 -12.61
C PRO A 175 -9.24 6.74 -12.58
N VAL A 176 -8.47 7.55 -13.33
CA VAL A 176 -8.64 9.02 -13.41
C VAL A 176 -9.35 9.41 -14.70
N LYS A 177 -8.97 8.79 -15.82
CA LYS A 177 -9.44 9.17 -17.16
C LYS A 177 -10.62 8.33 -17.68
N GLY A 178 -11.03 7.30 -16.95
CA GLY A 178 -12.09 6.39 -17.37
C GLY A 178 -11.61 5.35 -18.39
N GLU A 179 -12.53 4.81 -19.18
CA GLU A 179 -12.19 3.80 -20.17
C GLU A 179 -11.48 4.41 -21.39
N ARG A 180 -10.39 3.76 -21.82
CA ARG A 180 -9.62 4.14 -23.01
C ARG A 180 -9.17 2.90 -23.77
N VAL A 181 -8.97 3.06 -25.08
CA VAL A 181 -8.38 2.01 -25.92
C VAL A 181 -6.96 2.40 -26.29
N VAL A 182 -6.03 1.46 -26.17
CA VAL A 182 -4.65 1.60 -26.63
C VAL A 182 -4.45 0.64 -27.80
N GLN A 183 -4.07 1.18 -28.95
CA GLN A 183 -3.77 0.37 -30.13
C GLN A 183 -2.27 0.22 -30.32
N ILE A 184 -1.85 -1.00 -30.63
CA ILE A 184 -0.45 -1.36 -30.90
C ILE A 184 -0.43 -2.12 -32.22
N SER A 185 0.39 -1.67 -33.16
CA SER A 185 0.72 -2.43 -34.37
C SER A 185 2.05 -3.13 -34.16
N CYS A 186 2.14 -4.41 -34.52
CA CYS A 186 3.36 -5.19 -34.38
C CYS A 186 3.48 -6.24 -35.49
N ASN A 187 4.72 -6.57 -35.84
CA ASN A 187 5.02 -7.73 -36.69
C ASN A 187 5.01 -9.04 -35.86
N HIS A 188 5.20 -10.17 -36.52
CA HIS A 188 5.19 -11.47 -35.85
C HIS A 188 6.26 -11.61 -34.74
N SER A 189 7.47 -11.08 -34.98
CA SER A 189 8.57 -11.15 -34.02
C SER A 189 8.24 -10.35 -32.76
N GLU A 190 7.79 -9.12 -32.92
CA GLU A 190 7.40 -8.23 -31.82
C GLU A 190 6.24 -8.81 -31.00
N LEU A 191 5.26 -9.44 -31.67
CA LEU A 191 4.15 -10.12 -31.00
C LEU A 191 4.63 -11.33 -30.17
N SER A 192 5.55 -12.12 -30.72
CA SER A 192 6.15 -13.26 -30.02
C SER A 192 6.92 -12.82 -28.78
N ASP A 193 7.70 -11.74 -28.89
CA ASP A 193 8.43 -11.14 -27.77
C ASP A 193 7.49 -10.61 -26.68
N LEU A 194 6.41 -9.93 -27.07
CA LEU A 194 5.39 -9.46 -26.14
C LEU A 194 4.77 -10.64 -25.38
N TYR A 195 4.39 -11.71 -26.09
CA TYR A 195 3.83 -12.91 -25.47
C TYR A 195 4.81 -13.56 -24.49
N ALA A 196 6.10 -13.68 -24.86
CA ALA A 196 7.12 -14.25 -24.00
C ALA A 196 7.30 -13.42 -22.71
N ARG A 197 7.29 -12.09 -22.81
CA ARG A 197 7.39 -11.17 -21.66
C ARG A 197 6.17 -11.29 -20.75
N VAL A 198 4.96 -11.31 -21.30
CA VAL A 198 3.73 -11.49 -20.52
C VAL A 198 3.73 -12.83 -19.82
N LYS A 199 4.09 -13.92 -20.51
CA LYS A 199 4.20 -15.27 -19.92
C LYS A 199 5.20 -15.32 -18.77
N SER A 200 6.38 -14.72 -18.94
CA SER A 200 7.41 -14.62 -17.88
C SER A 200 6.91 -13.80 -16.69
N ALA A 201 6.25 -12.67 -16.92
CA ALA A 201 5.66 -11.85 -15.88
C ALA A 201 4.60 -12.62 -15.08
N THR A 202 3.70 -13.35 -15.75
CA THR A 202 2.69 -14.19 -15.11
C THR A 202 3.33 -15.26 -14.23
N ALA A 203 4.35 -15.97 -14.73
CA ALA A 203 5.06 -16.99 -13.94
C ALA A 203 5.72 -16.41 -12.68
N ARG A 204 6.26 -15.17 -12.76
CA ARG A 204 6.81 -14.46 -11.59
C ARG A 204 5.73 -14.14 -10.56
N VAL A 205 4.58 -13.64 -11.01
CA VAL A 205 3.45 -13.32 -10.11
C VAL A 205 2.94 -14.58 -9.44
N GLU A 206 2.74 -15.67 -10.18
CA GLU A 206 2.29 -16.95 -9.63
C GLU A 206 3.27 -17.50 -8.57
N ARG A 207 4.58 -17.37 -8.80
CA ARG A 207 5.59 -17.76 -7.82
C ARG A 207 5.49 -16.96 -6.51
N LEU A 208 5.17 -15.67 -6.59
CA LEU A 208 5.04 -14.79 -5.42
C LEU A 208 3.71 -15.01 -4.67
N VAL A 209 2.64 -15.35 -5.38
CA VAL A 209 1.31 -15.60 -4.81
C VAL A 209 1.21 -16.99 -4.18
N ARG A 210 2.07 -17.95 -4.56
CA ARG A 210 2.10 -19.26 -3.91
C ARG A 210 2.40 -19.10 -2.42
N PRO A 211 1.51 -19.57 -1.52
CA PRO A 211 1.75 -19.48 -0.10
C PRO A 211 3.04 -20.24 0.24
N ARG A 212 3.95 -19.59 0.97
CA ARG A 212 5.09 -20.28 1.58
C ARG A 212 4.49 -21.33 2.51
N LYS A 213 4.60 -22.61 2.14
CA LYS A 213 4.31 -23.72 3.07
C LYS A 213 5.28 -23.55 4.24
N SER A 214 4.77 -23.23 5.43
CA SER A 214 5.57 -23.28 6.65
C SER A 214 6.06 -24.71 6.82
N LYS A 215 7.37 -24.88 6.96
CA LYS A 215 7.96 -26.10 7.51
C LYS A 215 7.81 -26.08 9.02
#